data_AF-A0A075H2Y3-F1
#
_entry.id   AF-A0A075H2Y3-F1
#
_cell.length_a   1.000
_cell.length_b   1.000
_cell.length_c   1.000
_cell.angle_alpha   90.00
_cell.angle_beta   90.00
_cell.angle_gamma   90.00
#
_symmetry.space_group_name_H-M   'P 1'
#
loop_
_entity.id
_entity.type
_entity.pdbx_description
1 polymer ?
#
loop_
_entity_poly.entity_id
_entity_poly.type
_entity_poly.pdbx_seq_one_letter_code
_entity_poly.pdbx_strand_id
1 'polypeptide(L)' 'LRVVGRESKYSLYSHKIATYGKGSKFDQKLAKGFVELWGMQSTEANKLQKKK' A
#
# COMPACT_ATOMS: atom_id res chain seq x y z
N LEU A 1 8.57 -18.79 -22.91
CA LEU A 1 7.20 -18.23 -23.00
C LEU A 1 7.14 -16.95 -22.18
N ARG A 2 6.77 -15.81 -22.79
CA ARG A 2 6.70 -14.50 -22.12
C ARG A 2 5.23 -14.13 -21.89
N VAL A 3 4.85 -13.87 -20.64
CA VAL A 3 3.48 -13.46 -20.30
C VAL A 3 3.31 -11.97 -20.61
N VAL A 4 2.27 -11.62 -21.38
CA VAL A 4 1.95 -10.23 -21.79
C VAL A 4 0.60 -9.72 -21.25
N GLY A 5 -0.23 -10.60 -20.68
CA GLY A 5 -1.55 -10.24 -20.16
C GLY A 5 -2.16 -11.34 -19.30
N ARG A 6 -3.12 -10.97 -18.45
CA ARG A 6 -3.88 -11.87 -17.57
C ARG A 6 -5.31 -11.37 -17.42
N GLU A 7 -6.26 -12.29 -17.43
CA GLU A 7 -7.69 -12.03 -17.14
C GLU A 7 -8.24 -13.19 -16.31
N SER A 8 -9.18 -12.88 -15.42
CA SER A 8 -9.92 -13.89 -14.65
C SER A 8 -11.27 -13.33 -14.21
N LYS A 9 -12.32 -14.16 -14.28
CA LYS A 9 -13.63 -13.83 -13.70
C LYS A 9 -13.59 -13.68 -12.18
N TYR A 10 -12.57 -14.25 -11.53
CA TYR A 10 -12.34 -14.18 -10.08
C TYR A 10 -11.09 -13.36 -9.74
N SER A 11 -10.75 -12.38 -10.57
CA SER A 11 -9.60 -11.52 -10.33
C SER A 11 -9.79 -10.68 -9.06
N LEU A 12 -8.79 -10.68 -8.18
CA LEU A 12 -8.73 -9.77 -7.03
C LEU A 12 -8.22 -8.37 -7.43
N TYR A 13 -7.73 -8.20 -8.66
CA TYR A 13 -7.32 -6.89 -9.16
C TYR A 13 -8.55 -6.01 -9.39
N SER A 14 -8.56 -4.84 -8.76
CA SER A 14 -9.60 -3.82 -8.94
C SER A 14 -9.02 -2.57 -9.57
N HIS A 15 -9.34 -2.33 -10.84
CA HIS A 15 -8.88 -1.14 -11.56
C HIS A 15 -9.31 0.16 -10.88
N LYS A 16 -10.51 0.20 -10.29
CA LYS A 16 -11.05 1.39 -9.60
C LYS A 16 -10.19 1.82 -8.41
N ILE A 17 -9.53 0.89 -7.74
CA ILE A 17 -8.67 1.18 -6.58
C ILE A 17 -7.23 1.44 -7.05
N ALA A 18 -6.78 0.80 -8.12
CA ALA A 18 -5.41 0.91 -8.62
C ALA A 18 -5.15 2.15 -9.52
N THR A 19 -6.17 2.72 -10.13
CA THR A 19 -6.01 3.82 -11.10
C THR A 19 -5.70 5.16 -10.45
N TYR A 20 -4.96 6.01 -11.16
CA TYR A 20 -4.74 7.43 -10.83
C TYR A 20 -5.72 8.37 -11.57
N GLY A 21 -6.58 7.84 -12.44
CA GLY A 21 -7.54 8.64 -13.20
C GLY A 21 -8.69 9.20 -12.36
N LYS A 22 -9.54 10.02 -12.99
CA LYS A 22 -10.71 10.68 -12.34
C LYS A 22 -11.70 9.71 -11.66
N GLY A 23 -11.68 8.43 -12.02
CA GLY A 23 -12.53 7.38 -11.44
C GLY A 23 -11.90 6.60 -10.27
N SER A 24 -10.76 7.07 -9.73
CA SER A 24 -10.10 6.41 -8.61
C SER A 24 -10.98 6.39 -7.37
N LYS A 25 -11.03 5.24 -6.70
CA LYS A 25 -11.76 5.01 -5.45
C LYS A 25 -10.85 4.82 -4.25
N PHE A 26 -9.53 4.92 -4.43
CA PHE A 26 -8.59 4.77 -3.33
C PHE A 26 -8.51 6.07 -2.50
N ASP A 27 -8.88 6.00 -1.23
CA ASP A 27 -8.77 7.14 -0.31
C ASP A 27 -7.35 7.26 0.26
N GLN A 28 -6.56 8.15 -0.34
CA GLN A 28 -5.18 8.38 0.06
C GLN A 28 -5.06 9.01 1.46
N LYS A 29 -6.12 9.60 2.02
CA LYS A 29 -6.06 10.22 3.35
C LYS A 29 -5.79 9.18 4.44
N LEU A 30 -6.28 7.96 4.25
CA LEU A 30 -6.07 6.84 5.18
C LEU A 30 -4.62 6.34 5.22
N ALA A 31 -3.85 6.61 4.16
CA ALA A 31 -2.46 6.13 4.06
C ALA A 31 -1.56 6.73 5.15
N LYS A 32 -1.78 7.99 5.55
CA LYS A 32 -0.97 8.66 6.56
C LYS A 32 -0.99 7.91 7.89
N GLY A 33 -2.18 7.63 8.42
CA GLY A 33 -2.33 6.90 9.68
C GLY A 33 -1.81 5.47 9.60
N PHE A 34 -2.03 4.80 8.46
CA PHE A 34 -1.49 3.47 8.23
C PHE A 34 0.05 3.44 8.29
N VAL A 35 0.72 4.35 7.58
CA VAL A 35 2.20 4.40 7.54
C VAL A 35 2.77 4.71 8.93
N GLU A 36 2.17 5.67 9.64
CA GLU A 36 2.59 6.04 10.99
C GLU A 36 2.48 4.87 11.97
N LEU A 37 1.32 4.17 12.01
CA LEU A 37 1.11 3.03 12.90
C LEU A 37 1.97 1.83 12.52
N TRP A 38 2.04 1.50 11.22
CA TRP A 38 2.79 0.35 10.74
C TRP A 38 4.30 0.49 10.98
N GLY A 39 4.84 1.70 10.79
CA GLY A 39 6.25 2.00 10.99
C GLY A 39 6.65 2.27 12.45
N MET A 40 5.69 2.40 13.36
CA MET A 40 5.93 2.82 14.75
C MET A 40 6.92 1.89 15.47
N GLN A 41 6.69 0.58 15.40
CA GLN A 41 7.52 -0.42 16.08
C GLN A 41 9.00 -0.33 15.67
N SER A 42 9.29 -0.23 14.37
CA SER A 42 10.66 -0.14 13.86
C SER A 42 11.30 1.19 14.22
N THR A 43 10.52 2.27 14.20
CA THR A 43 10.98 3.61 14.57
C THR A 43 11.37 3.67 16.05
N GLU A 44 10.54 3.14 16.94
CA GLU A 44 10.82 3.12 18.38
C GLU A 44 11.99 2.20 18.72
N ALA A 45 12.09 1.03 18.09
CA ALA A 45 13.25 0.15 18.26
C ALA A 45 14.56 0.84 17.85
N ASN A 46 14.56 1.57 16.73
CA ASN A 46 15.73 2.32 16.29
C ASN A 46 16.11 3.47 17.25
N LYS A 47 15.10 4.17 17.81
CA LYS A 47 15.34 5.21 18.83
C LYS A 47 15.99 4.64 20.08
N LEU A 48 15.57 3.46 20.54
CA LEU A 48 16.18 2.78 21.69
C LEU A 48 17.61 2.33 21.39
N GLN A 49 17.87 1.79 20.19
CA GLN A 49 19.22 1.38 19.80
C GLN A 49 20.21 2.56 19.78
N LYS A 50 19.79 3.74 19.30
CA LYS A 50 20.62 4.95 19.25
C LYS A 50 20.89 5.60 20.61
N LYS A 51 20.10 5.24 21.64
CA LYS A 51 20.28 5.74 23.02
C LYS A 51 21.26 4.89 23.84
N LYS A 52 21.64 3.70 23.35
CA LYS A 52 22.77 2.92 23.86
C LYS A 52 24.06 3.45 23.24
#